data_AF-A0A0V0Q6G4-F1
#
_entry.id   AF-A0A0V0Q6G4-F1
#
_cell.length_a   1.000
_cell.length_b   1.000
_cell.length_c   1.000
_cell.angle_alpha   90.00
_cell.angle_beta   90.00
_cell.angle_gamma   90.00
#
_symmetry.space_group_name_H-M   'P 1'
#
loop_
_entity.id
_entity.type
_entity.pdbx_description
1 polymer ?
#
loop_
_entity_poly.entity_id
_entity_poly.type
_entity_poly.pdbx_seq_one_letter_code
_entity_poly.pdbx_strand_id
1 'polypeptide(L)'
;MRKSNFALRLQPSLLEEARKVAETEGVALNQLINVAVAEKLSALRVESYFQERAARADIPKALDVLKRAGKGKKPMQGDELPR
;
A
#
# COMPACT_ATOMS: atom_id res chain seq x y z
N MET A 1 13.90 1.49 18.32
CA MET A 1 14.32 0.94 17.02
C MET A 1 15.81 0.59 17.10
N ARG A 2 16.22 -0.63 16.74
CA ARG A 2 17.66 -0.95 16.59
C ARG A 2 18.21 -0.09 15.46
N LYS A 3 19.22 0.74 15.72
CA LYS A 3 19.94 1.49 14.68
C LYS A 3 20.89 0.51 13.98
N SER A 4 20.49 -0.06 12.85
CA SER A 4 21.44 -0.71 11.94
C SER A 4 22.01 0.36 11.01
N ASN A 5 23.32 0.60 11.09
CA ASN A 5 23.99 1.49 10.15
C ASN A 5 24.41 0.64 8.94
N PHE A 6 23.80 0.86 7.78
CA PHE A 6 24.09 0.12 6.56
C PHE A 6 24.73 1.05 5.53
N ALA A 7 25.97 0.75 5.16
CA ALA A 7 26.68 1.52 4.14
C ALA A 7 26.17 1.12 2.75
N LEU A 8 25.27 1.94 2.19
CA LEU A 8 24.76 1.78 0.84
C LEU A 8 25.67 2.51 -0.16
N ARG A 9 26.12 1.82 -1.21
CA ARG A 9 26.83 2.43 -2.34
C ARG A 9 25.86 2.68 -3.48
N LEU A 10 25.77 3.92 -3.91
CA LEU A 10 24.95 4.36 -5.05
C LEU A 10 25.86 4.94 -6.14
N GLN A 11 25.39 4.91 -7.39
CA GLN A 11 26.05 5.65 -8.46
C GLN A 11 26.03 7.15 -8.12
N PRO A 12 27.10 7.92 -8.41
CA PRO A 12 27.16 9.34 -8.03
C PRO A 12 25.97 10.16 -8.51
N SER A 13 25.55 10.00 -9.77
CA SER A 13 24.38 10.69 -10.33
C SER A 13 23.08 10.40 -9.57
N LEU A 14 22.87 9.15 -9.17
CA LEU A 14 21.70 8.73 -8.40
C LEU A 14 21.72 9.29 -6.97
N LEU A 15 22.89 9.31 -6.34
CA LEU A 15 23.06 9.89 -5.02
C LEU A 15 22.75 11.39 -5.03
N GLU A 16 23.24 12.11 -6.02
CA GLU A 16 22.98 13.56 -6.15
C GLU A 16 21.50 13.84 -6.36
N GLU A 17 20.82 13.07 -7.21
CA GLU A 17 19.39 13.25 -7.43
C GLU A 17 18.57 12.91 -6.18
N ALA A 18 18.89 11.82 -5.49
CA ALA A 18 18.23 11.46 -4.24
C ALA A 18 18.43 12.52 -3.14
N ARG A 19 19.57 13.22 -3.11
CA ARG A 19 19.80 14.35 -2.18
C ARG A 19 18.88 15.52 -2.50
N LYS A 20 18.77 15.93 -3.76
CA LYS A 20 17.88 17.03 -4.17
C LYS A 20 16.42 16.73 -3.83
N VAL A 21 15.98 15.50 -4.07
CA VAL A 21 14.62 15.07 -3.72
C VAL A 21 14.42 15.10 -2.20
N ALA A 22 15.35 14.55 -1.43
CA ALA A 22 15.28 14.56 0.04
C ALA A 22 15.24 15.99 0.61
N GLU A 23 16.05 16.90 0.06
CA GLU A 23 16.05 18.32 0.42
C GLU A 23 14.72 19.00 0.09
N THR A 24 14.17 18.73 -1.11
CA THR A 24 12.88 19.26 -1.55
C THR A 24 11.73 18.78 -0.65
N GLU A 25 11.78 17.52 -0.23
CA GLU A 25 10.79 16.93 0.69
C GLU A 25 11.05 17.28 2.17
N GLY A 26 12.19 17.91 2.50
CA GLY A 26 12.56 18.25 3.86
C GLY A 26 12.84 17.04 4.77
N VAL A 27 13.27 15.90 4.19
CA VAL A 27 13.54 14.65 4.91
C VAL A 27 15.02 14.28 4.86
N ALA A 28 15.48 13.45 5.79
CA ALA A 28 16.82 12.88 5.71
C ALA A 28 16.92 11.92 4.52
N LEU A 29 18.05 11.92 3.81
CA LEU A 29 18.30 11.01 2.68
C LEU A 29 18.04 9.53 3.03
N ASN A 30 18.44 9.09 4.23
CA ASN A 30 18.19 7.72 4.68
C ASN A 30 16.70 7.41 4.86
N GLN A 31 15.89 8.40 5.25
CA GLN A 31 14.44 8.23 5.35
C GLN A 31 13.82 8.09 3.96
N LEU A 32 14.22 8.95 3.01
CA LEU A 32 13.80 8.84 1.61
C LEU A 32 14.12 7.45 1.05
N ILE A 33 15.36 6.98 1.21
CA ILE A 33 15.80 5.67 0.72
C ILE A 33 14.98 4.53 1.36
N ASN A 34 14.73 4.59 2.67
CA ASN A 34 13.95 3.56 3.35
C ASN A 34 12.51 3.48 2.83
N VAL A 35 11.86 4.62 2.60
CA VAL A 35 10.50 4.69 2.05
C VAL A 35 10.49 4.17 0.61
N ALA A 36 11.40 4.65 -0.23
CA ALA A 36 11.50 4.21 -1.63
C ALA A 36 11.74 2.69 -1.76
N VAL A 37 12.56 2.10 -0.88
CA VAL A 37 12.77 0.65 -0.84
C VAL A 37 11.50 -0.07 -0.41
N ALA A 38 10.79 0.42 0.61
CA ALA A 38 9.54 -0.16 1.05
C ALA A 38 8.46 -0.13 -0.05
N GLU A 39 8.35 0.99 -0.78
CA GLU A 39 7.45 1.15 -1.92
C GLU A 39 7.80 0.19 -3.05
N LYS A 40 9.09 0.08 -3.41
CA LYS A 40 9.53 -0.85 -4.45
C LYS A 40 9.24 -2.30 -4.06
N LEU A 41 9.51 -2.68 -2.81
CA LEU A 41 9.19 -4.01 -2.30
C LEU A 41 7.69 -4.27 -2.31
N SER A 42 6.87 -3.29 -1.94
CA SER A 42 5.41 -3.39 -2.01
C SER A 42 4.95 -3.63 -3.46
N ALA A 43 5.44 -2.83 -4.40
CA ALA A 43 5.12 -2.94 -5.83
C ALA A 43 5.52 -4.31 -6.41
N LEU A 44 6.70 -4.82 -6.04
CA LEU A 44 7.17 -6.13 -6.51
C LEU A 44 6.40 -7.31 -5.90
N ARG A 45 5.82 -7.14 -4.71
CA ARG A 45 5.13 -8.21 -3.97
C ARG A 45 3.61 -8.19 -4.13
N VAL A 46 3.04 -7.30 -4.94
CA VAL A 46 1.58 -7.12 -5.02
C VAL A 46 0.85 -8.44 -5.27
N GLU A 47 1.26 -9.19 -6.30
CA GLU A 47 0.58 -10.42 -6.69
C GLU A 47 0.63 -11.49 -5.58
N SER A 48 1.83 -11.81 -5.08
CA SER A 48 1.99 -12.82 -4.02
C SER A 48 1.30 -12.42 -2.73
N TYR A 49 1.32 -11.13 -2.38
CA TYR A 49 0.57 -10.61 -1.24
C TYR A 49 -0.95 -10.85 -1.38
N PHE A 50 -1.52 -10.62 -2.57
CA PHE A 50 -2.95 -10.89 -2.81
C PHE A 50 -3.27 -12.39 -2.76
N GLN A 51 -2.40 -13.25 -3.31
CA GLN A 51 -2.57 -14.70 -3.24
C GLN A 51 -2.53 -15.20 -1.78
N GLU A 52 -1.52 -14.81 -1.01
CA GLU A 52 -1.40 -15.14 0.42
C GLU A 52 -2.56 -14.61 1.26
N ARG A 53 -3.06 -13.42 0.92
CA ARG A 53 -4.23 -12.83 1.58
C ARG A 53 -5.51 -13.58 1.22
N ALA A 54 -5.71 -13.95 -0.05
CA ALA A 54 -6.85 -14.71 -0.52
C ALA A 54 -6.90 -16.11 0.10
N ALA A 55 -5.75 -16.78 0.27
CA ALA A 55 -5.64 -18.07 0.93
C ALA A 55 -6.10 -18.06 2.40
N ARG A 56 -6.06 -16.89 3.06
CA ARG A 56 -6.53 -16.71 4.43
C ARG A 56 -8.00 -16.28 4.52
N ALA A 57 -8.70 -16.16 3.39
CA ALA A 57 -10.07 -15.67 3.37
C ALA A 57 -11.08 -16.76 3.77
N ASP A 58 -12.05 -16.37 4.60
CA ASP A 58 -13.25 -17.15 4.88
C ASP A 58 -14.38 -16.67 3.97
N ILE A 59 -14.49 -17.30 2.79
CA ILE A 59 -15.45 -16.93 1.75
C ILE A 59 -16.90 -17.10 2.23
N PRO A 60 -17.31 -18.22 2.87
CA PRO A 60 -18.66 -18.34 3.43
C PRO A 60 -19.02 -17.21 4.39
N LYS A 61 -18.14 -16.88 5.34
CA LYS A 61 -18.38 -15.78 6.28
C LYS A 61 -18.49 -14.43 5.58
N ALA A 62 -17.67 -14.19 4.56
CA ALA A 62 -17.75 -12.97 3.75
C ALA A 62 -19.12 -12.85 3.04
N LEU A 63 -19.60 -13.94 2.44
CA LEU A 63 -20.91 -13.97 1.79
C LEU A 63 -22.07 -13.74 2.78
N ASP A 64 -21.99 -14.29 3.99
CA ASP A 64 -23.00 -14.09 5.03
C ASP A 64 -23.02 -12.65 5.59
N VAL A 65 -21.88 -11.96 5.59
CA VAL A 65 -21.83 -10.51 5.84
C VAL A 65 -22.51 -9.75 4.70
N LEU A 66 -22.18 -10.07 3.44
CA LEU A 66 -22.72 -9.40 2.26
C LEU A 66 -24.25 -9.55 2.15
N LYS A 67 -24.80 -10.74 2.45
CA LYS A 67 -26.27 -10.96 2.48
C LYS A 67 -27.02 -10.06 3.46
N ARG A 68 -26.35 -9.52 4.47
CA ARG A 68 -26.95 -8.59 5.45
C ARG A 68 -26.84 -7.13 5.04
N ALA A 69 -25.99 -6.80 4.06
CA ALA A 69 -25.81 -5.43 3.60
C ALA A 69 -27.13 -4.91 3.00
N GLY A 70 -27.58 -3.73 3.46
CA GLY A 70 -28.81 -3.10 2.96
C GLY A 70 -30.12 -3.81 3.32
N LYS A 71 -30.10 -4.93 4.06
CA LYS A 71 -31.31 -5.66 4.41
C LYS A 71 -32.28 -4.75 5.20
N GLY A 72 -33.47 -4.53 4.63
CA GLY A 72 -34.53 -3.71 5.22
C GLY A 72 -34.35 -2.19 5.07
N LYS A 73 -33.28 -1.72 4.42
CA LYS A 73 -33.11 -0.30 4.09
C LYS A 73 -33.66 -0.05 2.68
N LYS A 74 -34.34 1.09 2.49
CA LYS A 74 -34.65 1.58 1.15
C LYS A 74 -33.33 1.95 0.44
N PRO A 75 -33.27 1.85 -0.91
CA PRO A 75 -32.17 2.44 -1.67
C PRO A 75 -31.93 3.89 -1.24
N MET A 76 -30.68 4.34 -1.30
CA MET A 76 -30.38 5.76 -1.12
C MET A 76 -31.01 6.55 -2.27
N GLN A 77 -31.29 7.83 -2.03
CA GLN A 77 -31.83 8.71 -3.08
C GLN A 77 -30.90 8.69 -4.29
N GLY A 78 -31.41 8.29 -5.46
CA GLY A 78 -30.65 8.11 -6.70
C GLY A 78 -30.21 6.67 -7.01
N ASP A 79 -30.30 5.75 -6.05
CA ASP A 79 -30.02 4.31 -6.26
C ASP A 79 -31.29 3.52 -6.63
N GLU A 80 -32.38 4.20 -6.95
CA GLU A 80 -33.62 3.54 -7.38
C GLU A 80 -33.44 2.86 -8.74
N LEU A 81 -34.02 1.67 -8.90
CA LEU A 81 -34.05 1.00 -10.20
C LEU A 81 -34.83 1.87 -11.21
N PRO A 82 -34.34 1.99 -12.47
CA PRO A 82 -35.11 2.61 -13.54
C PRO A 82 -36.48 1.91 -13.67
N ARG A 83 -37.53 2.70 -13.88
CA ARG A 83 -38.88 2.18 -14.14
C ARG A 83 -39.03 1.68 -15.57
#